data_AF-A0A1C0SPS5-F1
#
_entry.id   AF-A0A1C0SPS5-F1
#
_cell.length_a   1.000
_cell.length_b   1.000
_cell.length_c   1.000
_cell.angle_alpha   90.00
_cell.angle_beta   90.00
_cell.angle_gamma   90.00
#
_symmetry.space_group_name_H-M   'P 1'
#
loop_
_entity.id
_entity.type
_entity.pdbx_description
1 polymer ?
#
loop_
_entity_poly.entity_id
_entity_poly.type
_entity_poly.pdbx_seq_one_letter_code
_entity_poly.pdbx_strand_id
1 'polypeptide(L)'
;MSVSGNGGSREAIKHTAVIGTVLQMWEKLAWDIDVFEEIQRAYPKEMQPLAYAAINVCIAASSLTDWVLITKCPSRNKGEWALIRDQLALQVPGLTMCRAIANTSKHYEFDEGLWHGGQVALGWEEGDEDIPSTFVLYHDDGQSTKMAFNSFQELKWAWWNTLVAEGLTEGQKPNPEWHQNKMQAIFGEVTKNLPPHTLHPLPQGFQTTKTVKEET
;
A
#
# COMPACT_ATOMS: atom_id res chain seq x y z
N MET A 1 -8.20 -52.62 -25.39
CA MET A 1 -8.75 -51.86 -24.27
C MET A 1 -8.39 -50.40 -24.47
N SER A 2 -9.33 -49.59 -24.92
CA SER A 2 -9.14 -48.16 -25.20
C SER A 2 -9.61 -47.34 -23.99
N VAL A 3 -8.69 -46.60 -23.36
CA VAL A 3 -9.02 -45.64 -22.31
C VAL A 3 -9.29 -44.29 -22.98
N SER A 4 -10.56 -43.98 -23.19
CA SER A 4 -11.02 -42.65 -23.61
C SER A 4 -10.97 -41.71 -22.41
N GLY A 5 -9.82 -41.06 -22.21
CA GLY A 5 -9.67 -39.97 -21.24
C GLY A 5 -10.38 -38.72 -21.76
N ASN A 6 -11.62 -38.50 -21.31
CA ASN A 6 -12.40 -37.31 -21.62
C ASN A 6 -11.92 -36.14 -20.74
N GLY A 7 -10.75 -35.59 -21.08
CA GLY A 7 -10.20 -34.38 -20.47
C GLY A 7 -10.93 -33.15 -21.00
N GLY A 8 -12.12 -32.87 -20.47
CA GLY A 8 -12.82 -31.62 -20.74
C GLY A 8 -11.95 -30.45 -20.31
N SER A 9 -11.39 -29.73 -21.29
CA SER A 9 -10.73 -28.45 -21.08
C SER A 9 -11.73 -27.51 -20.39
N ARG A 10 -11.53 -27.24 -19.10
CA ARG A 10 -12.23 -26.13 -18.44
C ARG A 10 -11.69 -24.85 -19.06
N GLU A 11 -12.55 -24.15 -19.79
CA GLU A 11 -12.22 -22.85 -20.36
C GLU A 11 -11.78 -21.90 -19.23
N ALA A 12 -10.65 -21.22 -19.42
CA ALA A 12 -10.14 -20.27 -18.45
C ALA A 12 -11.11 -19.07 -18.35
N ILE A 13 -11.67 -18.84 -17.17
CA ILE A 13 -12.51 -17.67 -16.91
C ILE A 13 -11.60 -16.44 -16.90
N LYS A 14 -11.83 -15.52 -17.83
CA LYS A 14 -11.11 -14.24 -17.88
C LYS A 14 -11.73 -13.29 -16.86
N HIS A 15 -10.89 -12.75 -15.98
CA HIS A 15 -11.27 -11.70 -15.05
C HIS A 15 -10.53 -10.41 -15.43
N THR A 16 -11.24 -9.28 -15.40
CA THR A 16 -10.64 -7.95 -15.55
C THR A 16 -10.84 -7.19 -14.24
N ALA A 17 -9.74 -6.81 -13.59
CA ALA A 17 -9.77 -5.92 -12.44
C ALA A 17 -9.73 -4.47 -12.95
N VAL A 18 -10.70 -3.66 -12.56
CA VAL A 18 -10.78 -2.24 -12.92
C VAL A 18 -10.58 -1.42 -11.65
N ILE A 19 -9.57 -0.54 -11.67
CA ILE A 19 -9.41 0.51 -10.66
C ILE A 19 -10.19 1.72 -11.18
N GLY A 20 -11.30 2.04 -10.53
CA GLY A 20 -12.23 3.09 -10.98
C GLY A 20 -12.23 4.33 -10.11
N THR A 21 -11.57 4.31 -8.95
CA THR A 21 -11.60 5.41 -7.97
C THR A 21 -10.21 5.66 -7.36
N VAL A 22 -10.02 6.87 -6.83
CA VAL A 22 -8.81 7.23 -6.07
C VAL A 22 -8.62 6.32 -4.86
N LEU A 23 -9.71 5.95 -4.17
CA LEU A 23 -9.69 5.03 -3.03
C LEU A 23 -9.18 3.64 -3.44
N GLN A 24 -9.73 3.06 -4.52
CA GLN A 24 -9.26 1.75 -5.03
C GLN A 24 -7.80 1.79 -5.47
N MET A 25 -7.33 2.93 -5.99
CA MET A 25 -5.92 3.11 -6.34
C MET A 25 -5.03 3.15 -5.09
N TRP A 26 -5.49 3.75 -3.98
CA TRP A 26 -4.82 3.66 -2.68
C TRP A 26 -4.83 2.23 -2.12
N GLU A 27 -5.93 1.50 -2.26
CA GLU A 27 -5.99 0.08 -1.83
C GLU A 27 -5.00 -0.79 -2.61
N LYS A 28 -4.80 -0.52 -3.89
CA LYS A 28 -3.76 -1.16 -4.71
C LYS A 28 -2.35 -0.82 -4.18
N LEU A 29 -2.08 0.45 -3.87
CA LEU A 29 -0.80 0.83 -3.24
C LEU A 29 -0.59 0.07 -1.93
N ALA A 30 -1.61 0.02 -1.07
CA ALA A 30 -1.54 -0.71 0.19
C ALA A 30 -1.27 -2.22 -0.02
N TRP A 31 -1.92 -2.83 -1.02
CA TRP A 31 -1.68 -4.21 -1.41
C TRP A 31 -0.23 -4.44 -1.87
N ASP A 32 0.29 -3.61 -2.77
CA ASP A 32 1.65 -3.77 -3.30
C ASP A 32 2.70 -3.64 -2.19
N ILE A 33 2.46 -2.77 -1.22
CA ILE A 33 3.33 -2.62 -0.05
C ILE A 33 3.29 -3.88 0.80
N ASP A 34 2.11 -4.41 1.09
CA ASP A 34 1.98 -5.62 1.90
C ASP A 34 2.61 -6.85 1.18
N VAL A 35 2.53 -6.92 -0.16
CA VAL A 35 3.25 -7.93 -0.97
C VAL A 35 4.76 -7.75 -0.88
N PHE A 36 5.27 -6.51 -0.97
CA PHE A 36 6.70 -6.24 -0.79
C PHE A 36 7.19 -6.71 0.58
N GLU A 37 6.46 -6.41 1.64
CA GLU A 37 6.81 -6.85 3.00
C GLU A 37 6.72 -8.37 3.17
N GLU A 38 5.75 -9.02 2.53
CA GLU A 38 5.64 -10.48 2.54
C GLU A 38 6.84 -11.10 1.83
N ILE A 39 7.25 -10.59 0.68
CA ILE A 39 8.43 -11.09 -0.04
C ILE A 39 9.68 -10.95 0.82
N GLN A 40 9.91 -9.78 1.42
CA GLN A 40 11.08 -9.55 2.27
C GLN A 40 11.12 -10.50 3.47
N ARG A 41 9.98 -10.81 4.08
CA ARG A 41 9.91 -11.67 5.28
C ARG A 41 9.91 -13.16 4.96
N ALA A 42 9.12 -13.59 3.99
CA ALA A 42 8.87 -15.00 3.70
C ALA A 42 9.84 -15.59 2.69
N TYR A 43 10.44 -14.76 1.84
CA TYR A 43 11.33 -15.18 0.77
C TYR A 43 12.65 -14.39 0.80
N PRO A 44 13.39 -14.43 1.92
CA PRO A 44 14.51 -13.52 2.18
C PRO A 44 15.67 -13.59 1.17
N LYS A 45 15.78 -14.70 0.42
CA LYS A 45 16.83 -14.94 -0.58
C LYS A 45 16.43 -14.53 -2.01
N GLU A 46 15.18 -14.11 -2.21
CA GLU A 46 14.64 -13.80 -3.53
C GLU A 46 14.81 -12.31 -3.86
N MET A 47 16.02 -11.96 -4.33
CA MET A 47 16.38 -10.58 -4.65
C MET A 47 15.53 -9.97 -5.77
N GLN A 48 15.35 -10.68 -6.89
CA GLN A 48 14.62 -10.13 -8.04
C GLN A 48 13.13 -9.92 -7.73
N PRO A 49 12.40 -10.87 -7.11
CA PRO A 49 11.02 -10.63 -6.68
C PRO A 49 10.87 -9.44 -5.74
N LEU A 50 11.80 -9.25 -4.80
CA LEU A 50 11.79 -8.10 -3.89
C LEU A 50 11.92 -6.77 -4.65
N ALA A 51 12.86 -6.71 -5.61
CA ALA A 51 13.06 -5.54 -6.46
C ALA A 51 11.81 -5.20 -7.28
N TYR A 52 11.18 -6.20 -7.91
CA TYR A 52 9.96 -6.00 -8.70
C TYR A 52 8.78 -5.55 -7.86
N ALA A 53 8.63 -6.08 -6.64
CA ALA A 53 7.59 -5.62 -5.73
C ALA A 53 7.79 -4.16 -5.32
N ALA A 54 9.03 -3.73 -5.07
CA ALA A 54 9.33 -2.32 -4.79
C ALA A 54 9.01 -1.40 -5.98
N ILE A 55 9.30 -1.84 -7.21
CA ILE A 55 8.92 -1.11 -8.43
C ILE A 55 7.39 -0.98 -8.52
N ASN A 56 6.63 -2.04 -8.21
CA ASN A 56 5.17 -1.99 -8.21
C ASN A 56 4.61 -0.99 -7.20
N VAL A 57 5.17 -0.93 -5.98
CA VAL A 57 4.83 0.10 -4.98
C VAL A 57 5.05 1.50 -5.55
N CYS A 58 6.21 1.74 -6.17
CA CYS A 58 6.56 3.04 -6.75
C CYS A 58 5.60 3.43 -7.89
N ILE A 59 5.27 2.48 -8.77
CA ILE A 59 4.31 2.69 -9.86
C ILE A 59 2.92 2.98 -9.31
N ALA A 60 2.47 2.28 -8.27
CA ALA A 60 1.18 2.51 -7.65
C ALA A 60 1.11 3.91 -7.00
N ALA A 61 2.13 4.31 -6.25
CA ALA A 61 2.19 5.64 -5.64
C ALA A 61 2.21 6.77 -6.69
N SER A 62 3.00 6.59 -7.76
CA SER A 62 3.03 7.53 -8.89
C SER A 62 1.65 7.60 -9.59
N SER A 63 1.02 6.45 -9.84
CA SER A 63 -0.30 6.38 -10.47
C SER A 63 -1.39 7.02 -9.60
N LEU A 64 -1.31 6.87 -8.27
CA LEU A 64 -2.23 7.52 -7.34
C LEU A 64 -2.17 9.05 -7.43
N THR A 65 -0.98 9.61 -7.68
CA THR A 65 -0.82 11.05 -7.99
C THR A 65 -1.66 11.44 -9.20
N ASP A 66 -1.56 10.67 -10.29
CA ASP A 66 -2.33 10.96 -11.51
C ASP A 66 -3.83 10.85 -11.30
N TRP A 67 -4.29 9.89 -10.50
CA TRP A 67 -5.70 9.78 -10.11
C TRP A 67 -6.20 10.99 -9.31
N VAL A 68 -5.41 11.48 -8.35
CA VAL A 68 -5.72 12.70 -7.60
C VAL A 68 -5.77 13.91 -8.53
N LEU A 69 -4.81 14.05 -9.44
CA LEU A 69 -4.76 15.16 -10.40
C LEU A 69 -5.97 15.19 -11.33
N ILE A 70 -6.35 14.03 -11.88
CA ILE A 70 -7.52 13.90 -12.75
C ILE A 70 -8.80 14.25 -11.98
N THR A 71 -8.89 13.84 -10.72
CA THR A 71 -10.07 14.09 -9.88
C THR A 71 -10.17 15.56 -9.47
N LYS A 72 -9.07 16.20 -9.07
CA LYS A 72 -9.05 17.59 -8.59
C LYS A 72 -9.01 18.62 -9.71
N CYS A 73 -8.37 18.31 -10.83
CA CYS A 73 -8.24 19.22 -11.97
C CYS A 73 -8.65 18.49 -13.28
N PRO A 74 -9.96 18.29 -13.52
CA PRO A 74 -10.46 17.62 -14.72
C PRO A 74 -10.12 18.37 -16.02
N SER A 75 -9.90 19.68 -15.94
CA SER A 75 -9.54 20.55 -17.08
C SER A 75 -8.14 20.27 -17.64
N ARG A 76 -7.30 19.49 -16.92
CA ARG A 76 -5.92 19.16 -17.29
C ARG A 76 -5.04 20.39 -17.53
N ASN A 77 -5.28 21.46 -16.78
CA ASN A 77 -4.44 22.65 -16.84
C ASN A 77 -3.03 22.31 -16.31
N LYS A 78 -2.01 22.45 -17.16
CA LYS A 78 -0.62 22.09 -16.82
C LYS A 78 -0.09 22.82 -15.59
N GLY A 79 -0.43 24.11 -15.42
CA GLY A 79 0.05 24.91 -14.30
C GLY A 79 -0.58 24.48 -12.97
N GLU A 80 -1.88 24.19 -12.98
CA GLU A 80 -2.59 23.67 -11.82
C GLU A 80 -2.11 22.25 -11.45
N TRP A 81 -1.87 21.40 -12.45
CA TRP A 81 -1.31 20.06 -12.24
C TRP A 81 0.08 20.10 -11.60
N ALA A 82 0.94 21.03 -12.04
CA ALA A 82 2.26 21.21 -11.43
C ALA A 82 2.14 21.62 -9.96
N LEU A 83 1.28 22.61 -9.66
CA LEU A 83 1.06 23.09 -8.30
C LEU A 83 0.53 21.99 -7.36
N ILE A 84 -0.45 21.19 -7.81
CA ILE A 84 -0.95 20.06 -7.02
C ILE A 84 0.14 18.99 -6.83
N ARG A 85 0.92 18.68 -7.87
CA ARG A 85 2.04 17.71 -7.76
C ARG A 85 3.08 18.13 -6.73
N ASP A 86 3.43 19.42 -6.71
CA ASP A 86 4.42 19.94 -5.77
C ASP A 86 3.87 19.89 -4.34
N GLN A 87 2.60 20.22 -4.15
CA GLN A 87 1.92 20.06 -2.86
C GLN A 87 1.91 18.60 -2.39
N LEU A 88 1.58 17.66 -3.27
CA LEU A 88 1.59 16.23 -2.95
C LEU A 88 3.00 15.74 -2.59
N ALA A 89 4.04 16.19 -3.31
CA ALA A 89 5.42 15.84 -3.00
C ALA A 89 5.87 16.35 -1.62
N LEU A 90 5.33 17.47 -1.15
CA LEU A 90 5.58 17.98 0.21
C LEU A 90 4.82 17.20 1.29
N GLN A 91 3.60 16.76 1.00
CA GLN A 91 2.74 16.08 1.96
C GLN A 91 3.03 14.57 2.08
N VAL A 92 3.57 13.97 1.04
CA VAL A 92 3.75 12.52 0.93
C VAL A 92 5.24 12.17 0.84
N PRO A 93 5.89 11.86 1.97
CA PRO A 93 7.29 11.44 2.00
C PRO A 93 7.55 10.25 1.08
N GLY A 94 8.68 10.27 0.36
CA GLY A 94 9.05 9.21 -0.57
C GLY A 94 8.31 9.24 -1.92
N LEU A 95 7.34 10.14 -2.14
CA LEU A 95 6.63 10.24 -3.41
C LEU A 95 7.57 10.60 -4.56
N THR A 96 8.49 11.53 -4.33
CA THR A 96 9.48 11.97 -5.32
C THR A 96 10.38 10.82 -5.79
N MET A 97 10.85 9.98 -4.87
CA MET A 97 11.57 8.73 -5.17
C MET A 97 10.68 7.78 -5.98
N CYS A 98 9.46 7.51 -5.52
CA CYS A 98 8.53 6.60 -6.20
C CYS A 98 8.26 7.04 -7.64
N ARG A 99 8.10 8.35 -7.88
CA ARG A 99 7.91 8.91 -9.22
C ARG A 99 9.14 8.71 -10.10
N ALA A 100 10.33 8.95 -9.57
CA ALA A 100 11.57 8.71 -10.31
C ALA A 100 11.70 7.23 -10.70
N ILE A 101 11.56 6.29 -9.76
CA ILE A 101 11.64 4.84 -10.02
C ILE A 101 10.54 4.40 -11.02
N ALA A 102 9.31 4.88 -10.85
CA ALA A 102 8.20 4.55 -11.75
C ALA A 102 8.42 5.08 -13.17
N ASN A 103 9.13 6.20 -13.33
CA ASN A 103 9.46 6.74 -14.64
C ASN A 103 10.66 6.04 -15.27
N THR A 104 11.73 5.78 -14.52
CA THR A 104 12.91 5.04 -15.00
C THR A 104 12.55 3.61 -15.42
N SER A 105 11.64 2.95 -14.70
CA SER A 105 11.14 1.61 -15.10
C SER A 105 10.34 1.61 -16.40
N LYS A 106 9.81 2.78 -16.83
CA LYS A 106 9.11 2.96 -18.10
C LYS A 106 9.99 3.52 -19.21
N HIS A 107 10.98 4.33 -18.84
CA HIS A 107 11.82 5.12 -19.74
C HIS A 107 13.28 4.98 -19.31
N TYR A 108 14.09 4.36 -20.18
CA TYR A 108 15.50 4.07 -19.93
C TYR A 108 16.33 5.33 -19.59
N GLU A 109 16.01 6.48 -20.20
CA GLU A 109 16.64 7.77 -19.94
C GLU A 109 15.56 8.76 -19.50
N PHE A 110 15.40 8.93 -18.19
CA PHE A 110 14.50 9.92 -17.62
C PHE A 110 15.20 10.66 -16.48
N ASP A 111 15.37 11.98 -16.66
CA ASP A 111 16.06 12.88 -15.71
C ASP A 111 15.14 14.02 -15.22
N GLU A 112 13.82 13.91 -15.45
CA GLU A 112 12.86 14.91 -14.97
C GLU A 112 12.31 14.50 -13.59
N GLY A 113 13.13 14.63 -12.55
CA GLY A 113 12.71 14.31 -11.18
C GLY A 113 13.36 15.20 -10.13
N LEU A 114 12.61 15.53 -9.09
CA LEU A 114 13.12 16.21 -7.90
C LEU A 114 14.01 15.31 -7.01
N TRP A 115 14.25 14.06 -7.42
CA TRP A 115 15.11 13.10 -6.70
C TRP A 115 16.54 13.13 -7.24
N HIS A 116 17.15 14.32 -7.23
CA HIS A 116 18.48 14.53 -7.79
C HIS A 116 19.55 13.74 -7.04
N GLY A 117 20.33 12.94 -7.77
CA GLY A 117 21.35 12.08 -7.18
C GLY A 117 20.80 10.89 -6.40
N GLY A 118 19.49 10.65 -6.48
CA GLY A 118 18.83 9.56 -5.79
C GLY A 118 19.32 8.19 -6.25
N GLN A 119 19.55 7.29 -5.29
CA GLN A 119 20.03 5.93 -5.57
C GLN A 119 19.19 4.90 -4.84
N VAL A 120 19.05 3.73 -5.45
CA VAL A 120 18.53 2.53 -4.79
C VAL A 120 19.60 1.45 -4.78
N ALA A 121 19.70 0.73 -3.67
CA ALA A 121 20.63 -0.37 -3.51
C ALA A 121 19.95 -1.54 -2.81
N LEU A 122 20.25 -2.76 -3.26
CA LEU A 122 19.89 -3.99 -2.56
C LEU A 122 21.12 -4.46 -1.79
N GLY A 123 20.98 -4.60 -0.48
CA GLY A 123 21.99 -5.17 0.41
C GLY A 123 21.50 -6.46 1.02
N TRP A 124 22.43 -7.38 1.31
CA TRP A 124 22.15 -8.53 2.16
C TRP A 124 22.42 -8.12 3.61
N GLU A 125 21.41 -8.20 4.47
CA GLU A 125 21.59 -8.07 5.92
C GLU A 125 21.68 -9.45 6.55
N GLU A 126 22.75 -9.68 7.30
CA GLU A 126 22.83 -10.84 8.18
C GLU A 126 21.87 -10.65 9.35
N GLY A 127 21.01 -11.63 9.53
CA GLY A 127 20.10 -11.69 10.66
C GLY A 127 20.81 -12.09 11.95
N ASP A 128 20.05 -12.02 13.04
CA ASP A 128 20.46 -12.41 14.38
C ASP A 128 19.46 -13.42 14.99
N GLU A 129 19.44 -13.52 16.32
CA GLU A 129 18.51 -14.42 17.04
C GLU A 129 17.04 -14.04 16.87
N ASP A 130 16.74 -12.77 16.58
CA ASP A 130 15.38 -12.23 16.51
C ASP A 130 14.93 -11.92 15.08
N ILE A 131 15.87 -11.68 14.16
CA ILE A 131 15.59 -11.24 12.78
C ILE A 131 16.27 -12.20 11.80
N PRO A 132 15.54 -12.79 10.83
CA PRO A 132 16.16 -13.64 9.82
C PRO A 132 17.00 -12.82 8.83
N SER A 133 18.11 -13.38 8.36
CA SER A 133 18.89 -12.75 7.28
C SER A 133 18.04 -12.58 6.03
N THR A 134 18.13 -11.41 5.39
CA THR A 134 17.32 -11.07 4.22
C THR A 134 17.99 -10.05 3.32
N PHE A 135 17.59 -10.02 2.06
CA PHE A 135 17.79 -8.83 1.24
C PHE A 135 16.95 -7.66 1.77
N VAL A 136 17.54 -6.48 1.81
CA VAL A 136 16.92 -5.21 2.18
C VAL A 136 17.15 -4.20 1.06
N LEU A 137 16.08 -3.49 0.70
CA LEU A 137 16.16 -2.38 -0.24
C LEU A 137 16.40 -1.07 0.52
N TYR A 138 17.47 -0.39 0.17
CA TYR A 138 17.77 0.96 0.63
C TYR A 138 17.54 1.97 -0.49
N HIS A 139 17.20 3.19 -0.08
CA HIS A 139 17.20 4.34 -0.94
C HIS A 139 17.97 5.48 -0.27
N ASP A 140 18.61 6.31 -1.11
CA ASP A 140 19.40 7.46 -0.69
C ASP A 140 18.92 8.69 -1.47
N ASP A 141 18.73 9.81 -0.77
CA ASP A 141 18.36 11.11 -1.34
C ASP A 141 19.54 12.10 -1.42
N GLY A 142 20.77 11.61 -1.26
CA GLY A 142 22.01 12.37 -1.16
C GLY A 142 22.29 12.90 0.25
N GLN A 143 21.34 12.80 1.18
CA GLN A 143 21.49 13.26 2.57
C GLN A 143 21.37 12.13 3.57
N SER A 144 20.52 11.14 3.30
CA SER A 144 20.26 10.03 4.21
C SER A 144 19.93 8.74 3.46
N THR A 145 20.53 7.64 3.91
CA THR A 145 20.15 6.30 3.48
C THR A 145 19.02 5.78 4.37
N LYS A 146 17.94 5.29 3.78
CA LYS A 146 16.76 4.76 4.48
C LYS A 146 16.35 3.39 3.93
N MET A 147 15.76 2.57 4.80
CA MET A 147 15.17 1.30 4.40
C MET A 147 13.80 1.52 3.74
N ALA A 148 13.60 0.94 2.55
CA ALA A 148 12.36 1.04 1.80
C ALA A 148 11.16 0.46 2.56
N PHE A 149 11.38 -0.59 3.36
CA PHE A 149 10.34 -1.20 4.20
C PHE A 149 9.62 -0.16 5.08
N ASN A 150 10.38 0.63 5.85
CA ASN A 150 9.81 1.66 6.72
C ASN A 150 9.21 2.81 5.90
N SER A 151 9.93 3.27 4.88
CA SER A 151 9.49 4.38 4.03
C SER A 151 8.21 4.07 3.26
N PHE A 152 7.98 2.83 2.85
CA PHE A 152 6.74 2.42 2.18
C PHE A 152 5.55 2.39 3.14
N GLN A 153 5.73 1.95 4.39
CA GLN A 153 4.66 2.08 5.38
C GLN A 153 4.31 3.55 5.65
N GLU A 154 5.30 4.42 5.80
CA GLU A 154 5.09 5.87 5.93
C GLU A 154 4.37 6.45 4.71
N LEU A 155 4.77 6.05 3.50
CA LEU A 155 4.15 6.43 2.23
C LEU A 155 2.66 6.05 2.20
N LYS A 156 2.31 4.82 2.61
CA LYS A 156 0.91 4.34 2.71
C LYS A 156 0.06 5.26 3.59
N TRP A 157 0.60 5.63 4.76
CA TRP A 157 -0.10 6.46 5.73
C TRP A 157 -0.19 7.92 5.32
N ALA A 158 0.89 8.47 4.77
CA ALA A 158 0.90 9.83 4.26
C ALA A 158 -0.13 9.99 3.13
N TRP A 159 -0.20 9.03 2.20
CA TRP A 159 -1.23 9.04 1.17
C TRP A 159 -2.64 9.00 1.75
N TRP A 160 -2.93 8.11 2.70
CA TRP A 160 -4.26 8.06 3.33
C TRP A 160 -4.64 9.42 3.93
N ASN A 161 -3.74 10.01 4.70
CA ASN A 161 -3.96 11.30 5.35
C ASN A 161 -4.17 12.43 4.34
N THR A 162 -3.39 12.45 3.25
CA THR A 162 -3.58 13.37 2.13
C THR A 162 -4.95 13.19 1.49
N LEU A 163 -5.39 11.96 1.19
CA LEU A 163 -6.70 11.73 0.59
C LEU A 163 -7.85 12.22 1.48
N VAL A 164 -7.75 12.03 2.79
CA VAL A 164 -8.73 12.55 3.76
C VAL A 164 -8.70 14.09 3.80
N ALA A 165 -7.51 14.69 3.88
CA ALA A 165 -7.35 16.15 3.91
C ALA A 165 -7.89 16.83 2.65
N GLU A 166 -7.78 16.15 1.50
CA GLU A 166 -8.27 16.62 0.22
C GLU A 166 -9.76 16.32 -0.04
N GLY A 167 -10.46 15.70 0.93
CA GLY A 167 -11.89 15.36 0.80
C GLY A 167 -12.17 14.29 -0.25
N LEU A 168 -11.18 13.46 -0.60
CA LEU A 168 -11.29 12.40 -1.60
C LEU A 168 -11.71 11.05 -1.00
N THR A 169 -11.67 10.93 0.33
CA THR A 169 -12.15 9.80 1.10
C THR A 169 -12.57 10.28 2.50
N GLU A 170 -13.33 9.46 3.22
CA GLU A 170 -13.82 9.75 4.57
C GLU A 170 -13.37 8.67 5.57
N GLY A 171 -13.41 9.01 6.87
CA GLY A 171 -13.36 8.04 7.97
C GLY A 171 -12.01 7.82 8.64
N GLN A 172 -12.02 6.99 9.68
CA GLN A 172 -10.81 6.46 10.30
C GLN A 172 -10.18 5.39 9.40
N LYS A 173 -8.85 5.42 9.34
CA LYS A 173 -7.95 4.49 8.66
C LYS A 173 -8.52 3.08 8.46
N PRO A 174 -8.82 2.65 7.22
CA PRO A 174 -9.35 1.34 6.98
C PRO A 174 -8.23 0.31 6.89
N ASN A 175 -8.54 -0.90 7.33
CA ASN A 175 -7.98 -2.08 6.69
C ASN A 175 -8.50 -2.08 5.24
N PRO A 176 -7.65 -2.22 4.21
CA PRO A 176 -8.13 -2.31 2.83
C PRO A 176 -9.20 -3.40 2.66
N GLU A 177 -10.12 -3.26 1.71
CA GLU A 177 -11.25 -4.21 1.54
C GLU A 177 -10.76 -5.66 1.44
N TRP A 178 -9.69 -5.92 0.68
CA TRP A 178 -9.09 -7.24 0.55
C TRP A 178 -8.60 -7.82 1.89
N HIS A 179 -8.11 -6.97 2.80
CA HIS A 179 -7.62 -7.40 4.11
C HIS A 179 -8.79 -7.75 5.01
N GLN A 180 -9.86 -6.96 4.97
CA GLN A 180 -11.11 -7.26 5.66
C GLN A 180 -11.69 -8.58 5.16
N ASN A 181 -11.73 -8.79 3.84
CA ASN A 181 -12.20 -10.02 3.21
C ASN A 181 -11.34 -11.23 3.62
N LYS A 182 -10.01 -11.07 3.68
CA LYS A 182 -9.07 -12.11 4.14
C LYS A 182 -9.31 -12.45 5.61
N MET A 183 -9.45 -11.45 6.48
CA MET A 183 -9.73 -11.66 7.91
C MET A 183 -11.10 -12.31 8.10
N GLN A 184 -12.11 -11.91 7.34
CA GLN A 184 -13.43 -12.52 7.36
C GLN A 184 -13.41 -13.97 6.87
N ALA A 185 -12.60 -14.30 5.87
CA ALA A 185 -12.45 -15.68 5.41
C ALA A 185 -11.77 -16.58 6.47
N ILE A 186 -10.75 -16.07 7.17
CA ILE A 186 -10.00 -16.84 8.18
C ILE A 186 -10.79 -16.96 9.50
N PHE A 187 -11.41 -15.86 9.95
CA PHE A 187 -12.01 -15.76 11.29
C PHE A 187 -13.54 -15.64 11.30
N GLY A 188 -14.17 -15.36 10.16
CA GLY A 188 -15.62 -15.13 10.08
C GLY A 188 -16.47 -16.39 10.24
N GLU A 189 -15.88 -17.58 10.11
CA GLU A 189 -16.54 -18.84 10.49
C GLU A 189 -16.39 -19.16 11.99
N VAL A 190 -15.32 -18.66 12.63
CA VAL A 190 -15.06 -18.89 14.06
C VAL A 190 -16.13 -18.22 14.92
N THR A 191 -16.66 -17.07 14.52
CA THR A 191 -17.76 -16.38 15.23
C THR A 191 -19.11 -17.06 15.08
N LYS A 192 -19.32 -17.91 14.07
CA LYS A 192 -20.58 -18.65 13.88
C LYS A 192 -20.67 -19.95 14.70
N ASN A 193 -19.53 -20.47 15.17
CA ASN A 193 -19.44 -21.74 15.89
C ASN A 193 -19.02 -21.61 17.35
N LEU A 194 -19.04 -20.39 17.92
CA LEU A 194 -18.86 -20.23 19.36
C LEU A 194 -20.12 -20.74 20.09
N PRO A 195 -20.00 -21.67 21.06
CA PRO A 195 -21.13 -22.00 21.93
C PRO A 195 -21.59 -20.72 22.65
N PRO A 196 -22.89 -20.59 23.00
CA PRO A 196 -23.49 -19.35 23.51
C PRO A 196 -22.96 -18.85 24.87
N HIS A 197 -21.81 -19.33 25.35
CA HIS A 197 -21.28 -19.08 26.69
C HIS A 197 -19.81 -18.61 26.75
N THR A 198 -19.14 -18.35 25.63
CA THR A 198 -17.74 -17.82 25.63
C THR A 198 -17.61 -16.32 25.46
N LEU A 199 -18.71 -15.56 25.52
CA LEU A 199 -18.66 -14.13 25.80
C LEU A 199 -18.56 -13.94 27.30
N HIS A 200 -17.34 -13.92 27.83
CA HIS A 200 -17.13 -13.36 29.17
C HIS A 200 -17.61 -11.90 29.14
N PRO A 201 -18.51 -11.49 30.05
CA PRO A 201 -18.83 -10.08 30.19
C PRO A 201 -17.54 -9.32 30.53
N LEU A 202 -17.32 -8.20 29.84
CA LEU A 202 -16.33 -7.21 30.25
C LEU A 202 -16.49 -6.95 31.75
N PRO A 203 -15.39 -6.83 32.52
CA PRO A 203 -15.49 -6.46 33.93
C PRO A 203 -16.33 -5.18 34.06
N GLN A 204 -17.44 -5.28 34.79
CA GLN A 204 -18.24 -4.13 35.16
C GLN A 204 -17.39 -3.22 36.05
N GLY A 205 -16.73 -2.24 35.44
CA GLY A 205 -15.74 -1.46 36.16
C GLY A 205 -15.19 -0.26 35.44
N PHE A 206 -15.95 0.40 34.54
CA PHE A 206 -15.71 1.79 34.15
C PHE A 206 -17.03 2.46 33.83
N GLN A 207 -17.74 2.89 34.87
CA GLN A 207 -18.77 3.92 34.71
C GLN A 207 -18.06 5.23 34.36
N THR A 208 -18.16 5.64 33.10
CA THR A 208 -17.84 7.01 32.69
C THR A 208 -18.93 7.92 33.24
N THR A 209 -18.60 8.72 34.25
CA THR A 209 -19.40 9.88 34.64
C THR A 209 -19.35 10.91 33.52
N LYS A 210 -20.32 10.82 32.60
CA LYS A 210 -20.75 11.97 31.80
C LYS A 210 -21.69 12.81 32.66
N THR A 211 -21.19 13.90 33.23
CA THR A 211 -22.04 14.99 33.69
C THR A 211 -22.17 15.98 32.54
N VAL A 212 -23.19 15.78 31.71
CA VAL A 212 -23.78 16.87 30.93
C VAL A 212 -24.76 17.57 31.88
N LYS A 213 -24.52 18.85 32.17
CA LYS A 213 -25.56 19.76 32.66
C LYS A 213 -25.82 20.77 31.56
N GLU A 214 -26.98 20.62 30.94
CA GLU A 214 -27.67 21.68 30.23
C GLU A 214 -28.56 22.44 31.22
N GLU A 215 -28.55 23.76 31.03
CA GLU A 215 -29.61 24.75 31.23
C GLU A 215 -30.06 25.15 32.66
N THR A 216 -29.70 26.38 33.02
CA THR A 216 -30.67 27.49 33.04
C THR A 216 -29.97 28.81 32.73
#